data_AF-A0A9C9EM65-F1
#
_entry.id   AF-A0A9C9EM65-F1
#
_cell.length_a   1.000
_cell.length_b   1.000
_cell.length_c   1.000
_cell.angle_alpha   90.00
_cell.angle_beta   90.00
_cell.angle_gamma   90.00
#
_symmetry.space_group_name_H-M   'P 1'
#
loop_
_entity.id
_entity.type
_entity.pdbx_description
1 polymer ?
#
loop_
_entity_poly.entity_id
_entity_poly.type
_entity_poly.pdbx_seq_one_letter_code
_entity_poly.pdbx_strand_id
1 'polypeptide(L)'
;MQKIFGTILLMAFVFIFCGAPPEDRGAETKTGVKTEETGQDIIYQKLSESEIQRFIKVYPIARTEIEKAGKRLDLKKADSPLQGFSNLAALNKEIAGLDAKMRAAGMSWEEFWPVFSKTWFAVIAVKMGDKMDKSAAEMEKQLKDPKIPEAQKKLFKEVLENLKKTREMYAKVPQENKDLVEKYWDQLSGLFDID
;
A
#
# COMPACT_ATOMS: atom_id res chain seq x y z
N MET A 1 0.49 -20.82 -5.44
CA MET A 1 0.56 -19.67 -6.37
C MET A 1 -0.06 -18.37 -5.82
N GLN A 2 -0.88 -18.43 -4.77
CA GLN A 2 -1.59 -17.27 -4.16
C GLN A 2 -0.68 -16.24 -3.47
N LYS A 3 0.42 -16.67 -2.82
CA LYS A 3 1.34 -15.79 -2.05
C LYS A 3 2.12 -14.77 -2.89
N ILE A 4 2.16 -14.94 -4.22
CA ILE A 4 2.91 -14.07 -5.13
C ILE A 4 2.11 -12.79 -5.45
N PHE A 5 0.79 -12.80 -5.26
CA PHE A 5 -0.09 -11.69 -5.66
C PHE A 5 -0.04 -10.50 -4.70
N GLY A 6 0.01 -10.76 -3.38
CA GLY A 6 0.23 -9.71 -2.38
C GLY A 6 1.54 -8.95 -2.63
N THR A 7 2.57 -9.65 -3.10
CA THR A 7 3.87 -9.05 -3.48
C THR A 7 3.79 -8.18 -4.74
N ILE A 8 2.99 -8.56 -5.75
CA ILE A 8 2.85 -7.80 -7.00
C ILE A 8 2.00 -6.54 -6.80
N LEU A 9 0.91 -6.63 -6.03
CA LEU A 9 0.08 -5.47 -5.68
C LEU A 9 0.87 -4.47 -4.83
N LEU A 10 1.68 -4.96 -3.89
CA LEU A 10 2.62 -4.15 -3.10
C LEU A 10 3.68 -3.47 -3.99
N MET A 11 4.26 -4.18 -4.97
CA MET A 11 5.20 -3.56 -5.91
C MET A 11 4.55 -2.49 -6.79
N ALA A 12 3.36 -2.73 -7.32
CA ALA A 12 2.62 -1.71 -8.08
C ALA A 12 2.32 -0.47 -7.22
N PHE A 13 1.99 -0.67 -5.95
CA PHE A 13 1.78 0.43 -5.00
C PHE A 13 3.05 1.22 -4.71
N VAL A 14 4.21 0.55 -4.57
CA VAL A 14 5.52 1.20 -4.41
C VAL A 14 5.92 1.99 -5.67
N PHE A 15 5.60 1.51 -6.88
CA PHE A 15 5.91 2.27 -8.10
C PHE A 15 4.95 3.46 -8.34
N ILE A 16 3.69 3.38 -7.91
CA ILE A 16 2.71 4.46 -8.08
C ILE A 16 2.87 5.55 -7.00
N PHE A 17 3.18 5.18 -5.75
CA PHE A 17 3.26 6.11 -4.62
C PHE A 17 4.68 6.42 -4.13
N CYS A 18 5.71 5.72 -4.61
CA CYS A 18 7.09 5.87 -4.13
C CYS A 18 8.15 6.13 -5.22
N GLY A 19 7.83 6.55 -6.45
CA GLY A 19 8.90 6.72 -7.46
C GLY A 19 8.68 7.71 -8.60
N ALA A 20 9.04 8.98 -8.38
CA ALA A 20 10.06 9.70 -9.17
C ALA A 20 10.49 10.98 -8.41
N PRO A 21 11.79 11.30 -8.29
CA PRO A 21 12.21 12.65 -7.90
C PRO A 21 11.64 13.62 -8.95
N PRO A 22 11.06 14.76 -8.55
CA PRO A 22 10.55 15.72 -9.52
C PRO A 22 11.73 16.24 -10.36
N GLU A 23 11.79 15.83 -11.63
CA GLU A 23 12.60 16.54 -12.62
C GLU A 23 11.94 17.90 -12.84
N ASP A 24 12.69 18.95 -12.51
CA ASP A 24 12.43 20.33 -12.91
C ASP A 24 12.01 20.41 -14.39
N ARG A 25 10.72 20.62 -14.65
CA ARG A 25 10.26 21.24 -15.89
C ARG A 25 9.22 22.28 -15.55
N GLY A 26 9.69 23.52 -15.49
CA GLY A 26 8.84 24.70 -15.52
C GLY A 26 7.94 24.70 -16.76
N ALA A 27 6.65 24.82 -16.52
CA ALA A 27 5.69 25.43 -17.43
C ALA A 27 4.50 25.90 -16.58
N GLU A 28 4.46 27.19 -16.32
CA GLU A 28 3.31 27.88 -15.74
C GLU A 28 2.04 27.54 -16.54
N THR A 29 1.03 26.98 -15.87
CA THR A 29 -0.35 27.10 -16.32
C THR A 29 -1.23 27.53 -15.15
N LYS A 30 -1.69 28.78 -15.25
CA LYS A 30 -2.67 29.40 -14.36
C LYS A 30 -4.03 28.73 -14.55
N THR A 31 -4.34 27.74 -13.71
CA THR A 31 -5.73 27.45 -13.31
C THR A 31 -5.69 26.92 -11.90
N GLY A 32 -6.40 27.59 -10.99
CA GLY A 32 -6.47 27.25 -9.58
C GLY A 32 -6.99 25.83 -9.36
N VAL A 33 -6.07 24.90 -9.19
CA VAL A 33 -6.33 23.57 -8.63
C VAL A 33 -5.47 23.49 -7.37
N LYS A 34 -6.13 23.14 -6.26
CA LYS A 34 -5.52 22.98 -4.95
C LYS A 34 -4.28 22.10 -5.05
N THR A 35 -3.25 22.56 -4.36
CA THR A 35 -1.99 21.92 -3.99
C THR A 35 -2.03 20.40 -4.08
N GLU A 36 -1.06 19.83 -4.79
CA GLU A 36 -0.72 18.41 -4.79
C GLU A 36 -0.67 17.89 -3.35
N GLU A 37 -1.69 17.13 -2.93
CA GLU A 37 -1.60 16.30 -1.74
C GLU A 37 -0.54 15.25 -2.04
N THR A 38 0.62 15.37 -1.38
CA THR A 38 1.64 14.34 -1.48
C THR A 38 1.00 13.00 -1.09
N GLY A 39 1.32 11.91 -1.78
CA GLY A 39 0.68 10.60 -1.54
C GLY A 39 0.77 10.09 -0.09
N GLN A 40 1.64 10.69 0.73
CA GLN A 40 1.72 10.47 2.17
C GLN A 40 0.56 11.07 2.97
N ASP A 41 -0.11 12.13 2.51
CA ASP A 41 -1.23 12.70 3.25
C ASP A 41 -2.49 11.84 3.13
N ILE A 42 -2.72 11.25 1.94
CA ILE A 42 -3.91 10.45 1.63
C ILE A 42 -4.03 9.23 2.57
N ILE A 43 -2.91 8.56 2.90
CA ILE A 43 -2.93 7.36 3.75
C ILE A 43 -3.34 7.65 5.20
N TYR A 44 -3.15 8.89 5.67
CA TYR A 44 -3.50 9.32 7.02
C TYR A 44 -4.84 10.06 7.09
N GLN A 45 -5.53 10.22 5.96
CA GLN A 45 -6.88 10.76 5.96
C GLN A 45 -7.88 9.78 6.58
N LYS A 46 -9.01 10.30 7.05
CA LYS A 46 -10.07 9.50 7.65
C LYS A 46 -10.71 8.57 6.61
N LEU A 47 -10.95 7.34 7.03
CA LEU A 47 -11.72 6.33 6.31
C LEU A 47 -13.15 6.35 6.87
N SER A 48 -14.13 6.60 6.01
CA SER A 48 -15.53 6.53 6.38
C SER A 48 -16.06 5.09 6.30
N GLU A 49 -17.10 4.82 7.08
CA GLU A 49 -17.86 3.57 7.03
C GLU A 49 -18.34 3.25 5.60
N SER A 50 -18.82 4.26 4.88
CA SER A 50 -19.33 4.08 3.52
C SER A 50 -18.20 3.69 2.54
N GLU A 51 -17.00 4.23 2.71
CA GLU A 51 -15.85 3.90 1.87
C GLU A 51 -15.41 2.45 2.09
N ILE A 52 -15.28 2.00 3.34
CA ILE A 52 -14.81 0.63 3.61
C ILE A 52 -15.81 -0.42 3.14
N GLN A 53 -17.12 -0.18 3.30
CA GLN A 53 -18.16 -1.09 2.82
C GLN A 53 -18.14 -1.20 1.28
N ARG A 54 -18.02 -0.07 0.58
CA ARG A 54 -17.90 -0.07 -0.89
C ARG A 54 -16.61 -0.75 -1.33
N PHE A 55 -15.51 -0.50 -0.63
CA PHE A 55 -14.23 -1.14 -0.89
C PHE A 55 -14.30 -2.66 -0.75
N ILE A 56 -14.88 -3.19 0.33
CA ILE A 56 -15.02 -4.63 0.57
C ILE A 56 -15.78 -5.30 -0.59
N LYS A 57 -16.81 -4.63 -1.13
CA LYS A 57 -17.58 -5.11 -2.28
C LYS A 57 -16.80 -5.03 -3.60
N VAL A 58 -16.04 -3.96 -3.81
CA VAL A 58 -15.37 -3.66 -5.08
C VAL A 58 -14.02 -4.36 -5.21
N TYR A 59 -13.32 -4.60 -4.09
CA TYR A 59 -11.97 -5.16 -4.07
C TYR A 59 -11.84 -6.51 -4.79
N PRO A 60 -12.75 -7.51 -4.62
CA PRO A 60 -12.69 -8.76 -5.38
C PRO A 60 -12.75 -8.55 -6.90
N ILE A 61 -13.54 -7.58 -7.37
CA ILE A 61 -13.68 -7.25 -8.79
C ILE A 61 -12.37 -6.63 -9.29
N ALA A 62 -11.87 -5.63 -8.56
CA ALA A 62 -10.59 -4.99 -8.87
C ALA A 62 -9.44 -6.03 -8.92
N ARG A 63 -9.33 -6.87 -7.89
CA ARG A 63 -8.35 -7.97 -7.81
C ARG A 63 -8.44 -8.89 -9.02
N THR A 64 -9.63 -9.40 -9.34
CA THR A 64 -9.85 -10.33 -10.45
C THR A 64 -9.43 -9.74 -11.80
N GLU A 65 -9.78 -8.48 -12.04
CA GLU A 65 -9.50 -7.82 -13.31
C GLU A 65 -8.03 -7.39 -13.43
N ILE A 66 -7.41 -6.92 -12.34
CA ILE A 66 -5.96 -6.68 -12.28
C ILE A 66 -5.19 -7.99 -12.51
N GLU A 67 -5.62 -9.10 -11.93
CA GLU A 67 -4.99 -10.42 -12.15
C GLU A 67 -5.09 -10.87 -13.62
N LYS A 68 -6.26 -10.71 -14.25
CA LYS A 68 -6.45 -11.00 -15.68
C LYS A 68 -5.56 -10.13 -16.54
N ALA A 69 -5.53 -8.82 -16.27
CA ALA A 69 -4.70 -7.88 -17.00
C ALA A 69 -3.21 -8.21 -16.82
N GLY A 70 -2.76 -8.49 -15.61
CA GLY A 70 -1.36 -8.84 -15.31
C GLY A 70 -0.89 -10.14 -15.95
N LYS A 71 -1.78 -11.15 -16.06
CA LYS A 71 -1.49 -12.39 -16.81
C LYS A 71 -1.37 -12.14 -18.32
N ARG A 72 -2.25 -11.30 -18.87
CA ARG A 72 -2.24 -10.94 -20.30
C ARG A 72 -1.02 -10.10 -20.68
N LEU A 73 -0.58 -9.22 -19.78
CA LEU A 73 0.57 -8.33 -20.00
C LEU A 73 1.92 -8.95 -19.63
N ASP A 74 1.93 -10.21 -19.18
CA ASP A 74 3.13 -10.94 -18.73
C ASP A 74 4.05 -10.07 -17.86
N LEU A 75 3.48 -9.36 -16.88
CA LEU A 75 4.19 -8.35 -16.06
C LEU A 75 5.40 -8.92 -15.31
N LYS A 76 5.52 -10.25 -15.24
CA LYS A 76 6.65 -10.97 -14.64
C LYS A 76 7.88 -11.06 -15.55
N LYS A 77 7.77 -10.70 -16.83
CA LYS A 77 8.85 -10.73 -17.83
C LYS A 77 9.18 -9.35 -18.40
N ALA A 78 8.91 -8.28 -17.64
CA ALA A 78 9.35 -6.96 -18.04
C ALA A 78 10.88 -6.90 -17.91
N ASP A 79 11.58 -7.10 -19.03
CA ASP A 79 13.04 -7.14 -19.09
C ASP A 79 13.65 -5.72 -19.14
N SER A 80 12.82 -4.67 -19.20
CA SER A 80 13.27 -3.29 -19.15
C SER A 80 12.23 -2.31 -18.58
N PRO A 81 12.68 -1.14 -18.05
CA PRO A 81 11.80 -0.06 -17.63
C PRO A 81 10.84 0.43 -18.73
N LEU A 82 11.29 0.47 -19.99
CA LEU A 82 10.47 0.88 -21.14
C LEU A 82 9.30 -0.09 -21.39
N GLN A 83 9.53 -1.38 -21.15
CA GLN A 83 8.50 -2.41 -21.22
C GLN A 83 7.53 -2.30 -20.02
N GLY A 84 8.04 -1.91 -18.84
CA GLY A 84 7.22 -1.52 -17.69
C GLY A 84 6.27 -0.35 -18.01
N PHE A 85 6.74 0.69 -18.69
CA PHE A 85 5.92 1.82 -19.13
C PHE A 85 4.88 1.43 -20.18
N SER A 86 5.24 0.60 -21.16
CA SER A 86 4.30 0.07 -22.17
C SER A 86 3.21 -0.81 -21.53
N ASN A 87 3.60 -1.62 -20.54
CA ASN A 87 2.68 -2.46 -19.77
C ASN A 87 1.73 -1.63 -18.90
N LEU A 88 2.21 -0.55 -18.28
CA LEU A 88 1.38 0.42 -17.56
C LEU A 88 0.39 1.14 -18.51
N ALA A 89 0.83 1.56 -19.69
CA ALA A 89 -0.03 2.18 -20.70
C ALA A 89 -1.09 1.21 -21.25
N ALA A 90 -0.75 -0.07 -21.41
CA ALA A 90 -1.68 -1.13 -21.80
C ALA A 90 -2.68 -1.45 -20.67
N LEU A 91 -2.25 -1.40 -19.41
CA LEU A 91 -3.14 -1.46 -18.25
C LEU A 91 -4.13 -0.29 -18.29
N ASN A 92 -3.69 0.92 -18.65
CA ASN A 92 -4.54 2.12 -18.72
C ASN A 92 -5.65 2.03 -19.80
N LYS A 93 -5.42 1.32 -20.90
CA LYS A 93 -6.48 1.04 -21.90
C LYS A 93 -7.53 0.06 -21.39
N GLU A 94 -7.13 -0.85 -20.51
CA GLU A 94 -8.00 -1.84 -19.88
C GLU A 94 -8.69 -1.27 -18.62
N ILE A 95 -8.13 -0.19 -18.05
CA ILE A 95 -8.69 0.55 -16.93
C ILE A 95 -10.08 1.12 -17.28
N ALA A 96 -10.39 1.48 -18.53
CA ALA A 96 -11.74 1.95 -18.86
C ALA A 96 -12.82 0.87 -18.65
N GLY A 97 -12.54 -0.37 -19.04
CA GLY A 97 -13.45 -1.50 -18.79
C GLY A 97 -13.50 -1.91 -17.32
N LEU A 98 -12.37 -1.78 -16.62
CA LEU A 98 -12.29 -2.01 -15.17
C LEU A 98 -13.07 -0.96 -14.38
N ASP A 99 -12.86 0.32 -14.67
CA ASP A 99 -13.55 1.45 -14.04
C ASP A 99 -15.06 1.33 -14.23
N ALA A 100 -15.53 0.97 -15.43
CA ALA A 100 -16.95 0.71 -15.65
C ALA A 100 -17.51 -0.40 -14.74
N LYS A 101 -16.79 -1.52 -14.60
CA LYS A 101 -17.19 -2.62 -13.70
C LYS A 101 -17.16 -2.21 -12.23
N MET A 102 -16.15 -1.46 -11.81
CA MET A 102 -16.01 -0.99 -10.44
C MET A 102 -17.07 0.07 -10.10
N ARG A 103 -17.35 1.00 -11.01
CA ARG A 103 -18.43 1.99 -10.85
C ARG A 103 -19.78 1.31 -10.72
N ALA A 104 -20.06 0.28 -11.52
CA ALA A 104 -21.27 -0.53 -11.38
C ALA A 104 -21.36 -1.23 -10.02
N ALA A 105 -20.22 -1.56 -9.41
CA ALA A 105 -20.15 -2.11 -8.06
C ALA A 105 -20.21 -1.04 -6.95
N GLY A 106 -19.96 0.23 -7.27
CA GLY A 106 -20.16 1.39 -6.40
C GLY A 106 -18.92 2.26 -6.16
N MET A 107 -17.82 2.09 -6.89
CA MET A 107 -16.59 2.87 -6.68
C MET A 107 -15.79 3.01 -7.97
N SER A 108 -15.28 4.19 -8.29
CA SER A 108 -14.42 4.36 -9.46
C SER A 108 -13.00 3.85 -9.21
N TRP A 109 -12.22 3.68 -10.28
CA TRP A 109 -10.79 3.37 -10.20
C TRP A 109 -10.00 4.44 -9.44
N GLU A 110 -10.35 5.70 -9.61
CA GLU A 110 -9.70 6.84 -8.93
C GLU A 110 -10.03 6.87 -7.43
N GLU A 111 -11.27 6.54 -7.05
CA GLU A 111 -11.70 6.44 -5.65
C GLU A 111 -11.11 5.21 -4.95
N PHE A 112 -10.87 4.13 -5.70
CA PHE A 112 -10.40 2.87 -5.17
C PHE A 112 -9.03 2.98 -4.51
N TRP A 113 -8.08 3.68 -5.14
CA TRP A 113 -6.70 3.73 -4.64
C TRP A 113 -6.58 4.44 -3.29
N PRO A 114 -7.11 5.65 -3.08
CA PRO A 114 -7.11 6.29 -1.76
C PRO A 114 -7.72 5.40 -0.67
N VAL A 115 -8.84 4.76 -0.97
CA VAL A 115 -9.54 3.89 0.00
C VAL A 115 -8.75 2.61 0.28
N PHE A 116 -8.16 2.00 -0.75
CA PHE A 116 -7.24 0.87 -0.62
C PHE A 116 -6.07 1.23 0.28
N SER A 117 -5.41 2.37 0.04
CA SER A 117 -4.25 2.81 0.81
C SER A 117 -4.57 3.01 2.29
N LYS A 118 -5.64 3.77 2.59
CA LYS A 118 -6.13 4.01 3.97
C LYS A 118 -6.44 2.68 4.67
N THR A 119 -7.17 1.80 3.99
CA THR A 119 -7.58 0.50 4.53
C THR A 119 -6.36 -0.40 4.80
N TRP A 120 -5.44 -0.49 3.85
CA TRP A 120 -4.25 -1.32 3.95
C TRP A 120 -3.30 -0.86 5.06
N PHE A 121 -3.05 0.45 5.16
CA PHE A 121 -2.23 1.00 6.26
C PHE A 121 -2.88 0.79 7.63
N ALA A 122 -4.21 0.91 7.73
CA ALA A 122 -4.92 0.62 8.96
C ALA A 122 -4.87 -0.87 9.33
N VAL A 123 -5.02 -1.78 8.36
CA VAL A 123 -4.82 -3.24 8.55
C VAL A 123 -3.42 -3.55 9.07
N ILE A 124 -2.39 -2.96 8.45
CA ILE A 124 -1.01 -3.15 8.91
C ILE A 124 -0.83 -2.59 10.32
N ALA A 125 -1.33 -1.39 10.60
CA ALA A 125 -1.20 -0.77 11.91
C ALA A 125 -1.82 -1.64 13.02
N VAL A 126 -2.99 -2.23 12.77
CA VAL A 126 -3.68 -3.16 13.69
C VAL A 126 -2.89 -4.47 13.87
N LYS A 127 -2.47 -5.14 12.79
CA LYS A 127 -1.77 -6.45 12.88
C LYS A 127 -0.33 -6.36 13.35
N MET A 128 0.38 -5.29 13.00
CA MET A 128 1.82 -5.19 13.20
C MET A 128 2.22 -4.36 14.41
N GLY A 129 1.35 -3.50 14.97
CA GLY A 129 1.70 -2.66 16.12
C GLY A 129 2.36 -3.44 17.26
N ASP A 130 1.67 -4.48 17.75
CA ASP A 130 2.18 -5.32 18.85
C ASP A 130 3.40 -6.16 18.47
N LYS A 131 3.47 -6.63 17.21
CA LYS A 131 4.60 -7.43 16.73
C LYS A 131 5.86 -6.57 16.62
N MET A 132 5.73 -5.35 16.13
CA MET A 132 6.83 -4.40 16.00
C MET A 132 7.38 -4.00 17.37
N ASP A 133 6.51 -3.77 18.36
CA ASP A 133 6.93 -3.45 19.72
C ASP A 133 7.71 -4.61 20.37
N LYS A 134 7.23 -5.85 20.18
CA LYS A 134 7.95 -7.05 20.65
C LYS A 134 9.30 -7.22 19.95
N SER A 135 9.35 -7.10 18.63
CA SER A 135 10.59 -7.22 17.85
C SER A 135 11.61 -6.14 18.20
N ALA A 136 11.16 -4.89 18.39
CA ALA A 136 12.03 -3.81 18.83
C ALA A 136 12.63 -4.11 20.21
N ALA A 137 11.80 -4.52 21.18
CA ALA A 137 12.28 -4.85 22.52
C ALA A 137 13.25 -6.04 22.54
N GLU A 138 13.05 -7.04 21.68
CA GLU A 138 13.97 -8.16 21.53
C GLU A 138 15.33 -7.74 20.94
N MET A 139 15.33 -6.90 19.90
CA MET A 139 16.56 -6.35 19.34
C MET A 139 17.31 -5.47 20.33
N GLU A 140 16.60 -4.66 21.14
CA GLU A 140 17.22 -3.88 22.21
C GLU A 140 17.89 -4.76 23.27
N LYS A 141 17.35 -5.95 23.55
CA LYS A 141 18.00 -6.93 24.43
C LYS A 141 19.26 -7.52 23.79
N GLN A 142 19.19 -7.93 22.52
CA GLN A 142 20.34 -8.48 21.80
C GLN A 142 21.49 -7.48 21.67
N LEU A 143 21.19 -6.18 21.51
CA LEU A 143 22.18 -5.12 21.50
C LEU A 143 22.97 -4.98 22.82
N LYS A 144 22.40 -5.42 23.93
CA LYS A 144 23.05 -5.40 25.26
C LYS A 144 23.87 -6.67 25.54
N ASP A 145 23.75 -7.70 24.71
CA ASP A 145 24.51 -8.95 24.89
C ASP A 145 25.97 -8.75 24.45
N PRO A 146 26.95 -8.92 25.36
CA PRO A 146 28.37 -8.79 25.01
C PRO A 146 28.87 -9.87 24.04
N LYS A 147 28.14 -10.97 23.85
CA LYS A 147 28.51 -12.07 22.95
C LYS A 147 28.19 -11.80 21.48
N ILE A 148 27.39 -10.78 21.18
CA ILE A 148 27.05 -10.41 19.81
C ILE A 148 28.22 -9.62 19.19
N PRO A 149 28.73 -10.01 18.02
CA PRO A 149 29.78 -9.27 17.32
C PRO A 149 29.37 -7.83 16.98
N GLU A 150 30.31 -6.88 17.02
CA GLU A 150 30.02 -5.46 16.75
C GLU A 150 29.42 -5.21 15.36
N ALA A 151 29.84 -5.96 14.34
CA ALA A 151 29.24 -5.89 13.00
C ALA A 151 27.74 -6.25 13.03
N GLN A 152 27.36 -7.25 13.83
CA GLN A 152 25.96 -7.67 14.00
C GLN A 152 25.19 -6.66 14.86
N LYS A 153 25.81 -6.07 15.89
CA LYS A 153 25.19 -4.96 16.63
C LYS A 153 24.92 -3.74 15.76
N LYS A 154 25.79 -3.41 14.81
CA LYS A 154 25.56 -2.33 13.86
C LYS A 154 24.32 -2.60 13.01
N LEU A 155 24.19 -3.81 12.46
CA LEU A 155 22.99 -4.22 11.72
C LEU A 155 21.72 -4.11 12.58
N PHE A 156 21.76 -4.59 13.83
CA PHE A 156 20.61 -4.49 14.74
C PHE A 156 20.22 -3.04 15.04
N LYS A 157 21.17 -2.10 15.16
CA LYS A 157 20.87 -0.67 15.32
C LYS A 157 20.16 -0.11 14.09
N GLU A 158 20.64 -0.40 12.89
CA GLU A 158 20.02 0.07 11.64
C GLU A 158 18.60 -0.50 11.47
N VAL A 159 18.40 -1.79 11.77
CA VAL A 159 17.06 -2.40 11.74
C VAL A 159 16.15 -1.78 12.80
N LEU A 160 16.65 -1.51 14.01
CA LEU A 160 15.88 -0.87 15.08
C LEU A 160 15.46 0.56 14.72
N GLU A 161 16.33 1.34 14.09
CA GLU A 161 15.99 2.68 13.58
C GLU A 161 14.90 2.60 12.51
N ASN A 162 15.00 1.65 11.58
CA ASN A 162 13.96 1.44 10.57
C ASN A 162 12.63 1.00 11.20
N LEU A 163 12.65 0.10 12.17
CA LEU A 163 11.45 -0.30 12.92
C LEU A 163 10.80 0.89 13.63
N LYS A 164 11.59 1.78 14.24
CA LYS A 164 11.09 3.00 14.88
C LYS A 164 10.43 3.95 13.87
N LYS A 165 11.07 4.21 12.73
CA LYS A 165 10.48 5.01 11.65
C LYS A 165 9.18 4.41 11.13
N THR A 166 9.14 3.09 10.92
CA THR A 166 7.92 2.40 10.49
C THR A 166 6.82 2.48 11.55
N ARG A 167 7.17 2.37 12.84
CA ARG A 167 6.23 2.55 13.95
C ARG A 167 5.64 3.96 13.97
N GLU A 168 6.47 4.97 13.78
CA GLU A 168 6.02 6.36 13.69
C GLU A 168 5.05 6.58 12.52
N MET A 169 5.28 5.94 11.37
CA MET A 169 4.33 5.99 10.25
C MET A 169 2.98 5.36 10.64
N TYR A 170 2.96 4.17 11.24
CA TYR A 170 1.70 3.52 11.63
C TYR A 170 1.00 4.20 12.81
N ALA A 171 1.75 4.90 13.66
CA ALA A 171 1.19 5.73 14.72
C ALA A 171 0.38 6.92 14.17
N LYS A 172 0.72 7.43 12.97
CA LYS A 172 -0.02 8.51 12.29
C LYS A 172 -1.35 8.05 11.68
N VAL A 173 -1.57 6.74 11.54
CA VAL A 173 -2.86 6.23 11.05
C VAL A 173 -3.95 6.59 12.07
N PRO A 174 -5.02 7.30 11.67
CA PRO A 174 -6.10 7.69 12.58
C PRO A 174 -6.67 6.51 13.34
N GLN A 175 -6.98 6.69 14.63
CA GLN A 175 -7.52 5.63 15.45
C GLN A 175 -8.86 5.15 14.89
N GLU A 176 -9.71 6.05 14.38
CA GLU A 176 -10.99 5.66 13.78
C GLU A 176 -10.83 4.76 12.55
N ASN A 177 -9.72 4.87 11.81
CA ASN A 177 -9.46 3.97 10.69
C ASN A 177 -9.12 2.56 11.20
N LYS A 178 -8.38 2.47 12.32
CA LYS A 178 -8.04 1.18 12.96
C LYS A 178 -9.29 0.53 13.52
N ASP A 179 -10.11 1.28 14.26
CA ASP A 179 -11.37 0.79 14.84
C ASP A 179 -12.32 0.28 13.73
N LEU A 180 -12.37 1.00 12.60
CA LEU A 180 -13.18 0.60 11.45
C LEU A 180 -12.66 -0.69 10.80
N VAL A 181 -11.33 -0.83 10.66
CA VAL A 181 -10.73 -2.07 10.16
C VAL A 181 -10.98 -3.24 11.10
N GLU A 182 -10.87 -3.04 12.42
CA GLU A 182 -11.18 -4.07 13.42
C GLU A 182 -12.64 -4.50 13.33
N LYS A 183 -13.57 -3.55 13.18
CA LYS A 183 -14.99 -3.83 12.98
C LYS A 183 -15.26 -4.70 11.74
N TYR A 184 -14.49 -4.52 10.67
CA TYR A 184 -14.61 -5.27 9.41
C TYR A 184 -13.56 -6.37 9.24
N TRP A 185 -12.89 -6.76 10.33
CA TRP A 185 -11.69 -7.59 10.28
C TRP A 185 -11.91 -8.91 9.53
N ASP A 186 -12.99 -9.63 9.83
CA ASP A 186 -13.28 -10.94 9.20
C ASP A 186 -13.43 -10.84 7.68
N GLN A 187 -14.02 -9.75 7.19
CA GLN A 187 -14.18 -9.52 5.76
C GLN A 187 -12.83 -9.13 5.13
N LEU A 188 -12.11 -8.20 5.75
CA LEU A 188 -10.84 -7.69 5.22
C LEU A 188 -9.72 -8.75 5.26
N SER A 189 -9.64 -9.54 6.32
CA SER A 189 -8.68 -10.64 6.43
C SER A 189 -8.91 -11.70 5.35
N GLY A 190 -10.16 -12.04 5.05
CA GLY A 190 -10.51 -12.91 3.92
C GLY A 190 -10.15 -12.30 2.56
N LEU A 191 -10.33 -11.00 2.37
CA LEU A 191 -9.97 -10.32 1.12
C LEU A 191 -8.45 -10.27 0.88
N PHE A 192 -7.68 -10.05 1.95
CA PHE A 192 -6.23 -9.91 1.91
C PHE A 192 -5.47 -11.22 2.17
N ASP A 193 -6.16 -12.34 2.38
CA ASP A 193 -5.56 -13.63 2.72
C ASP A 193 -4.65 -13.52 3.97
N ILE A 194 -5.11 -12.79 5.01
CA ILE A 194 -4.36 -12.56 6.27
C ILE A 194 -4.84 -13.52 7.34
N ASP A 195 -3.96 -14.45 7.73
CA ASP A 195 -4.13 -15.33 8.91
C ASP A 195 -3.76 -14.58 10.22
#